data_AF-A0A452T1X8-F1
#
_entry.id   AF-A0A452T1X8-F1
#
_cell.length_a   1.000
_cell.length_b   1.000
_cell.length_c   1.000
_cell.angle_alpha   90.00
_cell.angle_beta   90.00
_cell.angle_gamma   90.00
#
_symmetry.space_group_name_H-M   'P 1'
#
loop_
_entity.id
_entity.type
_entity.pdbx_description
1 polymer ?
#
loop_
_entity_poly.entity_id
_entity_poly.type
_entity_poly.pdbx_seq_one_letter_code
_entity_poly.pdbx_strand_id
1 'polypeptide(L)'
;MAQGRRATVSMVLLGLGLALAIVVPAVVLSRRHTSCGPQAFAHAAVAADSKVCSDIGRAILQQHGSPVDAAIAALVCTGVVNPQSMGLGGGVIFTIYNATTGKVEVINARETVPTNYVPGLLDQCEQAQPLGTGAQWIGVPGELRGYAEAHRRHGRLPWAQLFQPTISLLRGDYHVPSILSQFLQSDFLRPSLSKTSLRQLFFNGTEPLRAQDPFPWPALAATLETVATEGAEAFYTGTLGQMLLEDIADQGSGLTPQDLASFQAEVVEALEMPLGDYTLYSPPPPAGGAILSLILNVLQGFNFSSESVARSEGSVNLYHHLVETLKFAGGQRWRLWDPRSHLDIQNVSQDLLGEALAQHIRRGRMAARWRPPAPSTRPSGQCCTHRARASSSTTSFWTYAGGAPRAPKSPPNPVSLRTPLVRRGKVGRLVPRGSPWASPSSHSGEWRHRRRGGLEGAGWK
;
A
#
# COMPACT_ATOMS: atom_id res chain seq x y z
N MET A 1 17.25 63.22 -42.80
CA MET A 1 17.86 61.98 -42.21
C MET A 1 17.26 61.56 -40.87
N ALA A 2 17.10 62.42 -39.86
CA ALA A 2 16.70 62.00 -38.49
C ALA A 2 15.37 61.21 -38.39
N GLN A 3 14.36 61.55 -39.21
CA GLN A 3 13.01 60.98 -39.11
C GLN A 3 12.95 59.48 -39.51
N GLY A 4 13.72 59.07 -40.52
CA GLY A 4 13.81 57.66 -40.93
C GLY A 4 14.43 56.75 -39.86
N ARG A 5 15.39 57.28 -39.08
CA ARG A 5 15.99 56.56 -37.93
C ARG A 5 14.98 56.31 -36.80
N ARG A 6 14.03 57.22 -36.55
CA ARG A 6 12.96 56.98 -35.57
C ARG A 6 12.00 55.90 -36.05
N ALA A 7 11.60 55.93 -37.32
CA ALA A 7 10.70 54.94 -37.91
C ALA A 7 11.29 53.51 -37.88
N THR A 8 12.57 53.33 -38.21
CA THR A 8 13.23 52.01 -38.13
C THR A 8 13.37 51.52 -36.69
N VAL A 9 13.74 52.37 -35.73
CA VAL A 9 13.79 51.98 -34.31
C VAL A 9 12.41 51.54 -33.79
N SER A 10 11.34 52.27 -34.13
CA SER A 10 9.97 51.87 -33.76
C SER A 10 9.58 50.52 -34.38
N MET A 11 9.89 50.27 -35.65
CA MET A 11 9.59 48.96 -36.28
C MET A 11 10.39 47.80 -35.66
N VAL A 12 11.67 48.02 -35.32
CA VAL A 12 12.49 47.00 -34.64
C VAL A 12 11.96 46.69 -33.23
N LEU A 13 11.56 47.71 -32.47
CA LEU A 13 10.95 47.52 -31.15
C LEU A 13 9.59 46.81 -31.23
N LEU A 14 8.77 47.14 -32.23
CA LEU A 14 7.48 46.46 -32.45
C LEU A 14 7.68 44.98 -32.82
N GLY A 15 8.66 44.68 -33.68
CA GLY A 15 9.05 43.31 -34.04
C GLY A 15 9.58 42.50 -32.86
N LEU A 16 10.42 43.09 -32.00
CA LEU A 16 10.90 42.47 -30.77
C LEU A 16 9.75 42.21 -29.77
N GLY A 17 8.84 43.17 -29.60
CA GLY A 17 7.65 43.00 -28.77
C GLY A 17 6.75 41.85 -29.25
N LEU A 18 6.49 41.79 -30.56
CA LEU A 18 5.71 40.71 -31.16
C LEU A 18 6.42 39.35 -31.05
N ALA A 19 7.74 39.32 -31.22
CA ALA A 19 8.55 38.11 -31.06
C ALA A 19 8.49 37.59 -29.62
N LEU A 20 8.65 38.43 -28.59
CA LEU A 20 8.46 38.01 -27.20
C LEU A 20 7.02 37.55 -26.92
N ALA A 21 6.03 38.25 -27.45
CA ALA A 21 4.61 37.90 -27.28
C ALA A 21 4.22 36.55 -27.91
N ILE A 22 5.01 36.03 -28.86
CA ILE A 22 4.83 34.69 -29.44
C ILE A 22 5.74 33.66 -28.73
N VAL A 23 7.02 33.98 -28.55
CA VAL A 23 8.03 33.04 -28.02
C VAL A 23 7.80 32.74 -26.54
N VAL A 24 7.41 33.71 -25.71
CA VAL A 24 7.19 33.46 -24.27
C VAL A 24 6.00 32.53 -24.04
N PRO A 25 4.80 32.74 -24.63
CA PRO A 25 3.73 31.75 -24.57
C PRO A 25 4.12 30.41 -25.20
N ALA A 26 4.81 30.38 -26.34
CA ALA A 26 5.23 29.13 -26.97
C ALA A 26 6.18 28.30 -26.09
N VAL A 27 7.13 28.93 -25.39
CA VAL A 27 8.03 28.26 -24.44
C VAL A 27 7.28 27.81 -23.18
N VAL A 28 6.35 28.62 -22.66
CA VAL A 28 5.52 28.25 -21.50
C VAL A 28 4.56 27.10 -21.82
N LEU A 29 4.00 27.05 -23.02
CA LEU A 29 3.13 25.96 -23.50
C LEU A 29 3.94 24.69 -23.79
N SER A 30 5.08 24.80 -24.48
CA SER A 30 5.98 23.67 -24.74
C SER A 30 6.48 23.02 -23.45
N ARG A 31 6.81 23.83 -22.42
CA ARG A 31 7.20 23.32 -21.09
C ARG A 31 6.07 22.63 -20.31
N ARG A 32 4.80 22.76 -20.74
CA ARG A 32 3.65 22.04 -20.15
C ARG A 32 3.33 20.71 -20.86
N HIS A 33 3.96 20.42 -21.99
CA HIS A 33 3.78 19.17 -22.72
C HIS A 33 5.01 18.25 -22.61
N THR A 34 5.27 17.76 -21.39
CA THR A 34 5.85 16.42 -21.24
C THR A 34 4.89 15.41 -21.85
N SER A 35 5.12 15.06 -23.10
CA SER A 35 4.23 14.18 -23.87
C SER A 35 4.31 12.74 -23.33
N CYS A 36 3.42 12.42 -22.40
CA CYS A 36 3.07 11.03 -22.11
C CYS A 36 2.67 10.35 -23.44
N GLY A 37 3.03 9.07 -23.59
CA GLY A 37 2.83 8.33 -24.85
C GLY A 37 1.37 8.24 -25.32
N PRO A 38 1.10 7.63 -26.49
CA PRO A 38 -0.20 7.71 -27.20
C PRO A 38 -1.45 7.11 -26.50
N GLN A 39 -1.36 6.80 -25.20
CA GLN A 39 -2.51 6.57 -24.30
C GLN A 39 -2.40 7.48 -23.06
N ALA A 40 -2.10 8.77 -23.27
CA ALA A 40 -1.98 9.76 -22.22
C ALA A 40 -3.35 10.04 -21.55
N PHE A 41 -3.44 9.78 -20.25
CA PHE A 41 -4.60 10.14 -19.45
C PHE A 41 -4.63 11.67 -19.23
N ALA A 42 -5.41 12.39 -20.05
CA ALA A 42 -5.41 13.87 -20.07
C ALA A 42 -5.89 14.55 -18.77
N HIS A 43 -6.61 13.84 -17.91
CA HIS A 43 -7.23 14.41 -16.70
C HIS A 43 -7.08 13.57 -15.44
N ALA A 44 -7.06 12.23 -15.56
CA ALA A 44 -7.21 11.32 -14.45
C ALA A 44 -6.79 9.89 -14.79
N ALA A 45 -6.13 9.21 -13.84
CA ALA A 45 -5.80 7.79 -13.90
C ALA A 45 -6.05 7.12 -12.54
N VAL A 46 -6.31 5.81 -12.56
CA VAL A 46 -6.37 4.94 -11.38
C VAL A 46 -5.69 3.63 -11.71
N ALA A 47 -4.81 3.15 -10.83
CA ALA A 47 -4.25 1.81 -10.86
C ALA A 47 -4.60 1.07 -9.55
N ALA A 48 -5.16 -0.13 -9.68
CA ALA A 48 -5.52 -1.03 -8.58
C ALA A 48 -5.16 -2.48 -8.93
N ASP A 49 -5.15 -3.38 -7.94
CA ASP A 49 -4.87 -4.82 -8.15
C ASP A 49 -5.92 -5.56 -8.99
N SER A 50 -7.03 -4.90 -9.34
CA SER A 50 -8.05 -5.44 -10.25
C SER A 50 -8.64 -4.36 -11.17
N LYS A 51 -9.16 -4.82 -12.33
CA LYS A 51 -9.86 -3.94 -13.28
C LYS A 51 -11.10 -3.30 -12.63
N VAL A 52 -11.92 -4.09 -11.93
CA VAL A 52 -13.17 -3.60 -11.32
C VAL A 52 -12.92 -2.51 -10.28
N CYS A 53 -11.89 -2.64 -9.44
CA CYS A 53 -11.55 -1.58 -8.47
C CYS A 53 -10.93 -0.35 -9.15
N SER A 54 -10.18 -0.54 -10.24
CA SER A 54 -9.71 0.58 -11.09
C SER A 54 -10.87 1.31 -11.77
N ASP A 55 -11.89 0.58 -12.24
CA ASP A 55 -13.11 1.14 -12.82
C ASP A 55 -13.94 1.90 -11.77
N ILE A 56 -14.07 1.37 -10.55
CA ILE A 56 -14.75 2.03 -9.42
C ILE A 56 -14.04 3.33 -9.03
N GLY A 57 -12.71 3.29 -8.85
CA GLY A 57 -11.93 4.50 -8.58
C GLY A 57 -12.07 5.53 -9.70
N ARG A 58 -12.02 5.10 -10.98
CA ARG A 58 -12.26 6.01 -12.11
C ARG A 58 -13.67 6.59 -12.08
N ALA A 59 -14.69 5.78 -11.80
CA ALA A 59 -16.08 6.26 -11.71
C ALA A 59 -16.26 7.30 -10.59
N ILE A 60 -15.51 7.20 -9.49
CA ILE A 60 -15.46 8.22 -8.45
C ILE A 60 -14.77 9.50 -8.97
N LEU A 61 -13.62 9.42 -9.64
CA LEU A 61 -12.98 10.60 -10.27
C LEU A 61 -13.89 11.26 -11.33
N GLN A 62 -14.69 10.47 -12.07
CA GLN A 62 -15.68 10.94 -13.04
C GLN A 62 -16.89 11.61 -12.38
N GLN A 63 -17.27 11.22 -11.15
CA GLN A 63 -18.20 11.94 -10.29
C GLN A 63 -17.56 13.17 -9.61
N HIS A 64 -16.41 13.64 -10.11
CA HIS A 64 -15.61 14.68 -9.49
C HIS A 64 -15.11 14.36 -8.07
N GLY A 65 -14.87 13.08 -7.76
CA GLY A 65 -14.13 12.70 -6.57
C GLY A 65 -12.69 13.18 -6.58
N SER A 66 -12.13 13.44 -5.40
CA SER A 66 -10.71 13.69 -5.22
C SER A 66 -9.88 12.42 -5.50
N PRO A 67 -8.53 12.53 -5.58
CA PRO A 67 -7.67 11.36 -5.68
C PRO A 67 -7.90 10.39 -4.51
N VAL A 68 -8.08 10.95 -3.31
CA VAL A 68 -8.27 10.20 -2.06
C VAL A 68 -9.67 9.59 -1.97
N ASP A 69 -10.72 10.27 -2.46
CA ASP A 69 -12.06 9.67 -2.61
C ASP A 69 -11.98 8.38 -3.46
N ALA A 70 -11.32 8.46 -4.61
CA ALA A 70 -11.18 7.33 -5.54
C ALA A 70 -10.26 6.22 -5.00
N ALA A 71 -9.19 6.59 -4.29
CA ALA A 71 -8.32 5.65 -3.62
C ALA A 71 -9.09 4.86 -2.56
N ILE A 72 -9.85 5.53 -1.67
CA ILE A 72 -10.68 4.87 -0.65
C ILE A 72 -11.71 3.94 -1.29
N ALA A 73 -12.45 4.39 -2.31
CA ALA A 73 -13.46 3.55 -2.97
C ALA A 73 -12.84 2.30 -3.64
N ALA A 74 -11.68 2.46 -4.28
CA ALA A 74 -10.98 1.35 -4.91
C ALA A 74 -10.26 0.43 -3.90
N LEU A 75 -9.81 0.95 -2.76
CA LEU A 75 -9.29 0.18 -1.63
C LEU A 75 -10.38 -0.66 -0.97
N VAL A 76 -11.54 -0.06 -0.68
CA VAL A 76 -12.75 -0.74 -0.18
C VAL A 76 -13.19 -1.85 -1.14
N CYS A 77 -13.17 -1.61 -2.46
CA CYS A 77 -13.36 -2.66 -3.46
C CYS A 77 -12.28 -3.74 -3.37
N THR A 78 -11.00 -3.38 -3.22
CA THR A 78 -9.90 -4.36 -3.26
C THR A 78 -9.91 -5.27 -2.03
N GLY A 79 -10.41 -4.81 -0.87
CA GLY A 79 -10.71 -5.67 0.29
C GLY A 79 -11.82 -6.70 0.06
N VAL A 80 -12.67 -6.52 -0.96
CA VAL A 80 -13.68 -7.49 -1.41
C VAL A 80 -13.13 -8.43 -2.49
N VAL A 81 -12.33 -7.90 -3.43
CA VAL A 81 -11.76 -8.67 -4.54
C VAL A 81 -10.57 -9.55 -4.09
N ASN A 82 -9.76 -9.05 -3.16
CA ASN A 82 -8.56 -9.69 -2.62
C ASN A 82 -8.59 -9.78 -1.08
N PRO A 83 -9.60 -10.43 -0.46
CA PRO A 83 -9.73 -10.52 0.99
C PRO A 83 -8.59 -11.31 1.67
N GLN A 84 -7.80 -12.06 0.90
CA GLN A 84 -6.56 -12.69 1.34
C GLN A 84 -5.37 -11.72 1.47
N SER A 85 -5.57 -10.42 1.23
CA SER A 85 -4.47 -9.42 1.15
C SER A 85 -4.77 -8.11 1.87
N MET A 86 -6.03 -7.69 1.98
CA MET A 86 -6.44 -6.49 2.73
C MET A 86 -7.91 -6.56 3.17
N GLY A 87 -8.35 -5.61 4.01
CA GLY A 87 -9.74 -5.47 4.42
C GLY A 87 -9.89 -4.67 5.72
N LEU A 88 -11.13 -4.34 6.09
CA LEU A 88 -11.45 -3.43 7.20
C LEU A 88 -10.80 -3.80 8.57
N GLY A 89 -10.49 -5.08 8.79
CA GLY A 89 -9.79 -5.59 9.97
C GLY A 89 -8.26 -5.39 9.97
N GLY A 90 -7.69 -4.78 8.93
CA GLY A 90 -6.26 -4.51 8.76
C GLY A 90 -5.86 -3.08 9.13
N GLY A 91 -4.82 -2.55 8.48
CA GLY A 91 -4.32 -1.19 8.67
C GLY A 91 -3.80 -0.58 7.36
N VAL A 92 -3.99 0.72 7.13
CA VAL A 92 -3.62 1.39 5.87
C VAL A 92 -2.46 2.37 6.05
N ILE A 93 -1.62 2.53 5.03
CA ILE A 93 -0.63 3.62 4.94
C ILE A 93 -0.83 4.38 3.63
N PHE A 94 -1.27 5.63 3.71
CA PHE A 94 -1.31 6.55 2.57
C PHE A 94 -0.02 7.38 2.49
N THR A 95 0.41 7.70 1.28
CA THR A 95 1.41 8.75 1.00
C THR A 95 0.78 9.71 0.00
N ILE A 96 0.52 10.95 0.40
CA ILE A 96 -0.35 11.89 -0.30
C ILE A 96 0.46 13.13 -0.69
N TYR A 97 0.72 13.29 -1.99
CA TYR A 97 1.29 14.53 -2.55
C TYR A 97 0.20 15.55 -2.85
N ASN A 98 0.33 16.75 -2.30
CA ASN A 98 -0.56 17.88 -2.59
C ASN A 98 0.15 18.86 -3.54
N ALA A 99 -0.19 18.77 -4.83
CA ALA A 99 0.39 19.61 -5.88
C ALA A 99 0.15 21.12 -5.71
N THR A 100 -0.83 21.54 -4.90
CA THR A 100 -1.10 22.96 -4.60
C THR A 100 -0.14 23.52 -3.55
N THR A 101 0.34 22.69 -2.62
CA THR A 101 1.27 23.11 -1.55
C THR A 101 2.69 22.62 -1.75
N GLY A 102 2.92 21.71 -2.69
CA GLY A 102 4.19 21.04 -2.93
C GLY A 102 4.59 20.00 -1.87
N LYS A 103 3.77 19.77 -0.85
CA LYS A 103 4.08 18.88 0.28
C LYS A 103 3.62 17.43 0.05
N VAL A 104 4.31 16.50 0.71
CA VAL A 104 3.86 15.11 0.89
C VAL A 104 3.61 14.84 2.38
N GLU A 105 2.40 14.42 2.73
CA GLU A 105 2.10 13.85 4.05
C GLU A 105 1.88 12.33 3.96
N VAL A 106 2.09 11.64 5.08
CA VAL A 106 1.88 10.20 5.25
C VAL A 106 0.86 9.99 6.35
N ILE A 107 -0.23 9.29 6.04
CA ILE A 107 -1.24 8.87 7.03
C ILE A 107 -0.97 7.41 7.35
N ASN A 108 -0.38 7.16 8.52
CA ASN A 108 -0.05 5.84 9.05
C ASN A 108 -1.15 5.35 9.99
N ALA A 109 -2.00 4.45 9.50
CA ALA A 109 -3.03 3.76 10.27
C ALA A 109 -2.74 2.25 10.33
N ARG A 110 -1.47 1.89 10.56
CA ARG A 110 -1.05 0.52 10.87
C ARG A 110 -1.69 0.06 12.19
N GLU A 111 -2.07 -1.22 12.25
CA GLU A 111 -2.60 -1.85 13.45
C GLU A 111 -1.66 -1.65 14.65
N THR A 112 -2.22 -1.55 15.86
CA THR A 112 -1.45 -1.46 17.11
C THR A 112 -1.63 -2.71 17.97
N VAL A 113 -0.67 -2.98 18.87
CA VAL A 113 -0.81 -4.03 19.89
C VAL A 113 -1.87 -3.58 20.91
N PRO A 114 -2.86 -4.42 21.27
CA PRO A 114 -3.86 -4.08 22.28
C PRO A 114 -3.23 -3.76 23.65
N THR A 115 -3.94 -3.00 24.48
CA THR A 115 -3.45 -2.64 25.82
C THR A 115 -3.33 -3.87 26.72
N ASN A 116 -4.21 -4.88 26.52
CA ASN A 116 -4.10 -6.21 27.13
C ASN A 116 -3.67 -7.24 26.08
N TYR A 117 -2.52 -7.89 26.26
CA TYR A 117 -2.02 -8.93 25.35
C TYR A 117 -1.43 -10.11 26.13
N VAL A 118 -1.47 -11.30 25.51
CA VAL A 118 -1.03 -12.55 26.16
C VAL A 118 0.46 -12.49 26.54
N PRO A 119 0.84 -12.66 27.82
CA PRO A 119 2.24 -12.71 28.23
C PRO A 119 3.02 -13.81 27.50
N GLY A 120 4.21 -13.47 26.99
CA GLY A 120 5.02 -14.41 26.22
C GLY A 120 4.46 -14.78 24.84
N LEU A 121 3.49 -14.03 24.30
CA LEU A 121 2.92 -14.29 22.97
C LEU A 121 4.00 -14.48 21.87
N LEU A 122 5.04 -13.65 21.86
CA LEU A 122 6.15 -13.78 20.90
C LEU A 122 6.98 -15.05 21.07
N ASP A 123 6.95 -15.72 22.23
CA ASP A 123 7.57 -17.03 22.45
C ASP A 123 6.75 -18.18 21.82
N GLN A 124 5.50 -17.87 21.47
CA GLN A 124 4.57 -18.70 20.69
C GLN A 124 4.60 -18.31 19.20
N CYS A 125 5.34 -17.27 18.81
CA CYS A 125 5.39 -16.76 17.43
C CYS A 125 5.65 -17.85 16.40
N GLU A 126 6.66 -18.65 16.66
CA GLU A 126 7.10 -19.67 15.74
C GLU A 126 6.16 -20.89 15.82
N GLN A 127 5.43 -21.08 16.93
CA GLN A 127 4.19 -21.89 17.00
C GLN A 127 2.99 -21.33 16.23
N ALA A 128 3.00 -20.05 15.87
CA ALA A 128 1.98 -19.43 15.06
C ALA A 128 2.37 -19.33 13.57
N GLN A 129 3.67 -19.41 13.23
CA GLN A 129 4.15 -19.55 11.86
C GLN A 129 3.50 -20.76 11.16
N PRO A 130 3.37 -20.75 9.83
CA PRO A 130 3.70 -19.65 8.91
C PRO A 130 2.57 -18.62 8.75
N LEU A 131 1.38 -18.84 9.32
CA LEU A 131 0.18 -18.02 9.10
C LEU A 131 -0.14 -16.99 10.22
N GLY A 132 0.52 -17.04 11.38
CA GLY A 132 0.40 -16.05 12.46
C GLY A 132 -0.92 -16.11 13.24
N THR A 133 -1.27 -17.27 13.79
CA THR A 133 -2.68 -17.67 13.90
C THR A 133 -3.32 -17.71 15.28
N GLY A 134 -4.50 -17.09 15.39
CA GLY A 134 -5.40 -17.12 16.55
C GLY A 134 -5.79 -15.70 16.96
N ALA A 135 -6.90 -15.51 17.67
CA ALA A 135 -7.40 -14.16 17.95
C ALA A 135 -6.51 -13.35 18.91
N GLN A 136 -5.59 -14.02 19.62
CA GLN A 136 -4.52 -13.39 20.39
C GLN A 136 -3.47 -12.65 19.53
N TRP A 137 -3.45 -12.87 18.21
CA TRP A 137 -2.58 -12.17 17.25
C TRP A 137 -3.23 -10.96 16.58
N ILE A 138 -4.50 -10.68 16.87
CA ILE A 138 -5.24 -9.56 16.30
C ILE A 138 -4.75 -8.25 16.94
N GLY A 139 -4.24 -7.34 16.12
CA GLY A 139 -3.99 -5.95 16.49
C GLY A 139 -5.27 -5.11 16.39
N VAL A 140 -5.25 -3.91 16.97
CA VAL A 140 -6.35 -2.94 16.85
C VAL A 140 -6.47 -2.51 15.37
N PRO A 141 -7.59 -2.75 14.66
CA PRO A 141 -7.68 -2.48 13.23
C PRO A 141 -7.65 -0.98 12.92
N GLY A 142 -6.76 -0.56 12.03
CA GLY A 142 -6.58 0.86 11.68
C GLY A 142 -7.12 1.26 10.31
N GLU A 143 -7.44 0.31 9.43
CA GLU A 143 -7.74 0.58 8.02
C GLU A 143 -8.87 1.60 7.83
N LEU A 144 -9.97 1.43 8.56
CA LEU A 144 -11.12 2.33 8.47
C LEU A 144 -10.88 3.71 9.11
N ARG A 145 -10.10 3.79 10.20
CA ARG A 145 -9.65 5.07 10.80
C ARG A 145 -8.74 5.84 9.83
N GLY A 146 -7.87 5.14 9.11
CA GLY A 146 -7.02 5.73 8.07
C GLY A 146 -7.82 6.24 6.87
N TYR A 147 -8.82 5.49 6.40
CA TYR A 147 -9.78 5.97 5.39
C TYR A 147 -10.50 7.24 5.87
N ALA A 148 -10.98 7.27 7.12
CA ALA A 148 -11.67 8.42 7.67
C ALA A 148 -10.77 9.67 7.79
N GLU A 149 -9.54 9.54 8.28
CA GLU A 149 -8.60 10.67 8.39
C GLU A 149 -8.15 11.19 7.01
N ALA A 150 -7.93 10.29 6.05
CA ALA A 150 -7.62 10.67 4.66
C ALA A 150 -8.80 11.39 4.00
N HIS A 151 -10.03 10.91 4.18
CA HIS A 151 -11.25 11.56 3.70
C HIS A 151 -11.48 12.92 4.35
N ARG A 152 -11.29 13.03 5.67
CA ARG A 152 -11.42 14.29 6.43
C ARG A 152 -10.45 15.38 5.95
N ARG A 153 -9.27 15.00 5.43
CA ARG A 153 -8.26 15.94 4.91
C ARG A 153 -8.42 16.29 3.44
N HIS A 154 -8.70 15.29 2.58
CA HIS A 154 -8.59 15.43 1.13
C HIS A 154 -9.83 14.97 0.35
N GLY A 155 -10.86 14.48 1.03
CA GLY A 155 -12.11 14.05 0.41
C GLY A 155 -12.92 15.21 -0.16
N ARG A 156 -13.78 14.91 -1.13
CA ARG A 156 -14.69 15.89 -1.78
C ARG A 156 -16.11 15.35 -1.91
N LEU A 157 -16.27 14.08 -2.24
CA LEU A 157 -17.55 13.37 -2.13
C LEU A 157 -17.90 13.14 -0.65
N PRO A 158 -19.15 12.84 -0.27
CA PRO A 158 -19.42 12.30 1.05
C PRO A 158 -18.90 10.89 1.14
N TRP A 159 -18.45 10.57 2.35
CA TRP A 159 -18.07 9.25 2.81
C TRP A 159 -18.89 8.11 2.18
N ALA A 160 -20.22 8.15 2.26
CA ALA A 160 -21.08 7.07 1.79
C ALA A 160 -20.92 6.74 0.29
N GLN A 161 -20.72 7.73 -0.58
CA GLN A 161 -20.58 7.51 -2.03
C GLN A 161 -19.34 6.67 -2.37
N LEU A 162 -18.34 6.61 -1.49
CA LEU A 162 -17.12 5.83 -1.70
C LEU A 162 -17.36 4.32 -1.52
N PHE A 163 -18.39 3.95 -0.74
CA PHE A 163 -18.72 2.57 -0.41
C PHE A 163 -19.81 1.99 -1.33
N GLN A 164 -20.76 2.81 -1.79
CA GLN A 164 -21.90 2.37 -2.61
C GLN A 164 -21.55 1.56 -3.88
N PRO A 165 -20.47 1.85 -4.64
CA PRO A 165 -20.07 1.01 -5.77
C PRO A 165 -19.73 -0.43 -5.37
N THR A 166 -19.06 -0.60 -4.22
CA THR A 166 -18.65 -1.91 -3.69
C THR A 166 -19.81 -2.64 -3.01
N ILE A 167 -20.71 -1.90 -2.34
CA ILE A 167 -21.98 -2.46 -1.82
C ILE A 167 -22.84 -2.97 -2.99
N SER A 168 -22.91 -2.21 -4.09
CA SER A 168 -23.62 -2.61 -5.30
C SER A 168 -22.99 -3.83 -5.97
N LEU A 169 -21.65 -3.92 -5.98
CA LEU A 169 -20.92 -5.10 -6.45
C LEU A 169 -21.29 -6.36 -5.64
N LEU A 170 -21.29 -6.26 -4.31
CA LEU A 170 -21.62 -7.38 -3.41
C LEU A 170 -23.10 -7.80 -3.42
N ARG A 171 -24.01 -6.91 -3.84
CA ARG A 171 -25.45 -7.21 -4.02
C ARG A 171 -25.79 -7.69 -5.44
N GLY A 172 -24.87 -7.53 -6.39
CA GLY A 172 -25.02 -7.94 -7.78
C GLY A 172 -24.50 -9.34 -8.07
N ASP A 173 -24.43 -9.68 -9.35
CA ASP A 173 -23.93 -10.97 -9.86
C ASP A 173 -22.38 -11.03 -9.84
N TYR A 174 -21.81 -10.96 -8.63
CA TYR A 174 -20.37 -10.99 -8.43
C TYR A 174 -19.85 -12.42 -8.22
N HIS A 175 -18.69 -12.69 -8.82
CA HIS A 175 -18.11 -14.01 -8.99
C HIS A 175 -16.67 -14.06 -8.48
N VAL A 176 -16.25 -15.21 -7.95
CA VAL A 176 -14.91 -15.40 -7.37
C VAL A 176 -13.80 -15.07 -8.39
N PRO A 177 -12.88 -14.14 -8.07
CA PRO A 177 -11.70 -13.86 -8.88
C PRO A 177 -10.76 -15.06 -9.00
N SER A 178 -10.15 -15.22 -10.18
CA SER A 178 -9.19 -16.31 -10.44
C SER A 178 -8.02 -16.33 -9.46
N ILE A 179 -7.56 -15.17 -8.98
CA ILE A 179 -6.49 -15.07 -7.98
C ILE A 179 -6.94 -15.53 -6.60
N LEU A 180 -8.11 -15.09 -6.12
CA LEU A 180 -8.70 -15.58 -4.86
C LEU A 180 -8.88 -17.09 -4.91
N SER A 181 -9.43 -17.62 -6.01
CA SER A 181 -9.62 -19.07 -6.14
C SER A 181 -8.31 -19.87 -6.12
N GLN A 182 -7.20 -19.35 -6.65
CA GLN A 182 -5.88 -19.98 -6.51
C GLN A 182 -5.43 -20.05 -5.05
N PHE A 183 -5.71 -19.02 -4.24
CA PHE A 183 -5.46 -19.07 -2.80
C PHE A 183 -6.38 -20.06 -2.07
N LEU A 184 -7.68 -20.09 -2.38
CA LEU A 184 -8.64 -21.02 -1.74
C LEU A 184 -8.38 -22.49 -2.08
N GLN A 185 -7.89 -22.77 -3.29
CA GLN A 185 -7.50 -24.10 -3.75
C GLN A 185 -6.11 -24.54 -3.25
N SER A 186 -5.32 -23.66 -2.64
CA SER A 186 -3.98 -24.00 -2.17
C SER A 186 -4.01 -24.99 -0.99
N ASP A 187 -3.30 -26.11 -1.09
CA ASP A 187 -3.13 -27.10 -0.01
C ASP A 187 -2.58 -26.50 1.30
N PHE A 188 -1.93 -25.34 1.21
CA PHE A 188 -1.41 -24.57 2.33
C PHE A 188 -2.51 -23.82 3.11
N LEU A 189 -3.56 -23.36 2.42
CA LEU A 189 -4.66 -22.59 3.02
C LEU A 189 -5.93 -23.42 3.21
N ARG A 190 -6.22 -24.39 2.33
CA ARG A 190 -7.45 -25.20 2.38
C ARG A 190 -7.67 -25.91 3.74
N PRO A 191 -6.67 -26.50 4.42
CA PRO A 191 -6.84 -27.08 5.76
C PRO A 191 -7.09 -26.01 6.84
N SER A 192 -6.57 -24.82 6.63
CA SER A 192 -6.64 -23.65 7.53
C SER A 192 -7.91 -22.81 7.34
N LEU A 193 -8.60 -22.96 6.20
CA LEU A 193 -9.88 -22.29 5.90
C LEU A 193 -11.11 -23.21 6.01
N SER A 194 -10.94 -24.53 6.15
CA SER A 194 -12.04 -25.51 6.20
C SER A 194 -12.46 -25.95 7.61
N LYS A 195 -11.57 -25.92 8.61
CA LYS A 195 -11.84 -26.28 10.03
C LYS A 195 -12.64 -25.22 10.80
N THR A 196 -13.42 -24.40 10.09
CA THR A 196 -13.39 -22.95 10.27
C THR A 196 -14.72 -22.27 9.97
N SER A 197 -15.03 -21.17 10.66
CA SER A 197 -16.19 -20.31 10.33
C SER A 197 -16.01 -19.59 8.99
N LEU A 198 -14.77 -19.30 8.55
CA LEU A 198 -14.48 -18.85 7.18
C LEU A 198 -14.90 -19.88 6.10
N ARG A 199 -15.12 -21.15 6.45
CA ARG A 199 -15.67 -22.15 5.51
C ARG A 199 -17.01 -21.69 4.94
N GLN A 200 -17.84 -21.02 5.75
CA GLN A 200 -19.15 -20.51 5.34
C GLN A 200 -19.06 -19.40 4.28
N LEU A 201 -17.90 -18.71 4.17
CA LEU A 201 -17.67 -17.62 3.22
C LEU A 201 -16.94 -18.04 1.93
N PHE A 202 -16.30 -19.22 1.95
CA PHE A 202 -15.32 -19.61 0.93
C PHE A 202 -15.46 -21.07 0.42
N PHE A 203 -16.41 -21.86 0.92
CA PHE A 203 -16.60 -23.26 0.51
C PHE A 203 -18.06 -23.57 0.19
N ASN A 204 -18.29 -24.30 -0.90
CA ASN A 204 -19.55 -24.97 -1.18
C ASN A 204 -19.46 -26.41 -0.66
N GLY A 205 -20.13 -26.69 0.46
CA GLY A 205 -20.06 -27.99 1.14
C GLY A 205 -18.64 -28.27 1.67
N THR A 206 -17.89 -29.12 0.98
CA THR A 206 -16.49 -29.50 1.31
C THR A 206 -15.45 -28.91 0.36
N GLU A 207 -15.85 -28.37 -0.80
CA GLU A 207 -14.94 -27.81 -1.79
C GLU A 207 -14.81 -26.28 -1.66
N PRO A 208 -13.60 -25.71 -1.80
CA PRO A 208 -13.41 -24.28 -1.87
C PRO A 208 -14.01 -23.72 -3.17
N LEU A 209 -14.49 -22.48 -3.12
CA LEU A 209 -15.09 -21.83 -4.28
C LEU A 209 -14.07 -21.65 -5.44
N ARG A 210 -14.54 -21.98 -6.63
CA ARG A 210 -13.78 -21.94 -7.89
C ARG A 210 -13.97 -20.59 -8.58
N ALA A 211 -13.04 -20.25 -9.47
CA ALA A 211 -13.20 -19.05 -10.29
C ALA A 211 -14.48 -19.17 -11.13
N GLN A 212 -15.31 -18.11 -11.12
CA GLN A 212 -16.67 -18.11 -11.69
C GLN A 212 -17.73 -18.89 -10.88
N ASP A 213 -17.46 -19.30 -9.64
CA ASP A 213 -18.54 -19.54 -8.67
C ASP A 213 -19.10 -18.19 -8.16
N PRO A 214 -20.40 -18.09 -7.83
CA PRO A 214 -20.97 -16.89 -7.21
C PRO A 214 -20.32 -16.56 -5.86
N PHE A 215 -20.13 -15.26 -5.58
CA PHE A 215 -19.45 -14.76 -4.39
C PHE A 215 -20.25 -13.69 -3.62
N PRO A 216 -21.51 -13.95 -3.22
CA PRO A 216 -22.32 -13.01 -2.46
C PRO A 216 -21.89 -12.98 -0.98
N TRP A 217 -21.43 -11.81 -0.50
CA TRP A 217 -21.19 -11.55 0.92
C TRP A 217 -22.19 -10.51 1.47
N PRO A 218 -23.47 -10.88 1.69
CA PRO A 218 -24.50 -9.94 2.16
C PRO A 218 -24.12 -9.34 3.52
N ALA A 219 -23.61 -10.20 4.39
CA ALA A 219 -22.76 -9.96 5.55
C ALA A 219 -21.91 -8.67 5.45
N LEU A 220 -20.89 -8.68 4.59
CA LEU A 220 -19.97 -7.56 4.40
C LEU A 220 -20.62 -6.37 3.68
N ALA A 221 -21.52 -6.62 2.73
CA ALA A 221 -22.26 -5.54 2.05
C ALA A 221 -22.99 -4.65 3.06
N ALA A 222 -23.54 -5.27 4.09
CA ALA A 222 -24.28 -4.60 5.14
C ALA A 222 -23.35 -3.94 6.19
N THR A 223 -22.20 -4.53 6.52
CA THR A 223 -21.15 -3.83 7.29
C THR A 223 -20.66 -2.58 6.55
N LEU A 224 -20.40 -2.66 5.24
CA LEU A 224 -20.02 -1.51 4.40
C LEU A 224 -21.12 -0.44 4.32
N GLU A 225 -22.38 -0.85 4.23
CA GLU A 225 -23.56 0.02 4.20
C GLU A 225 -23.80 0.73 5.55
N THR A 226 -23.53 0.06 6.67
CA THR A 226 -23.53 0.66 8.01
C THR A 226 -22.40 1.68 8.15
N VAL A 227 -21.18 1.32 7.76
CA VAL A 227 -20.02 2.22 7.70
C VAL A 227 -20.28 3.43 6.80
N ALA A 228 -20.90 3.24 5.63
CA ALA A 228 -21.27 4.31 4.71
C ALA A 228 -22.27 5.30 5.33
N THR A 229 -23.14 4.80 6.21
CA THR A 229 -24.26 5.52 6.83
C THR A 229 -23.88 6.28 8.09
N GLU A 230 -23.12 5.64 8.95
CA GLU A 230 -22.83 6.08 10.33
C GLU A 230 -21.39 6.59 10.47
N GLY A 231 -20.57 6.42 9.43
CA GLY A 231 -19.15 6.76 9.44
C GLY A 231 -18.28 5.66 10.05
N ALA A 232 -16.99 5.95 10.19
CA ALA A 232 -16.03 5.01 10.78
C ALA A 232 -16.31 4.72 12.26
N GLU A 233 -16.97 5.62 13.01
CA GLU A 233 -17.22 5.41 14.44
C GLU A 233 -18.14 4.22 14.74
N ALA A 234 -18.97 3.77 13.80
CA ALA A 234 -19.72 2.53 13.94
C ALA A 234 -18.83 1.32 14.27
N PHE A 235 -17.57 1.33 13.79
CA PHE A 235 -16.54 0.32 14.05
C PHE A 235 -15.71 0.56 15.31
N TYR A 236 -15.48 1.81 15.71
CA TYR A 236 -14.56 2.14 16.82
C TYR A 236 -15.26 2.39 18.16
N THR A 237 -16.50 2.90 18.13
CA THR A 237 -17.30 3.22 19.32
C THR A 237 -18.75 2.74 19.23
N GLY A 238 -19.18 2.25 18.06
CA GLY A 238 -20.53 1.75 17.79
C GLY A 238 -20.66 0.22 17.77
N THR A 239 -21.77 -0.25 17.19
CA THR A 239 -22.21 -1.65 17.23
C THR A 239 -21.31 -2.62 16.47
N LEU A 240 -20.67 -2.20 15.37
CA LEU A 240 -19.74 -3.07 14.63
C LEU A 240 -18.50 -3.39 15.47
N GLY A 241 -18.04 -2.44 16.28
CA GLY A 241 -16.94 -2.64 17.23
C GLY A 241 -17.32 -3.61 18.36
N GLN A 242 -18.55 -3.52 18.87
CA GLN A 242 -19.06 -4.45 19.88
C GLN A 242 -19.16 -5.88 19.32
N MET A 243 -19.79 -6.06 18.16
CA MET A 243 -19.89 -7.36 17.49
C MET A 243 -18.51 -7.98 17.19
N LEU A 244 -17.55 -7.17 16.72
CA LEU A 244 -16.17 -7.63 16.50
C LEU A 244 -15.52 -8.13 17.79
N LEU A 245 -15.70 -7.41 18.90
CA LEU A 245 -15.12 -7.78 20.20
C LEU A 245 -15.74 -9.06 20.75
N GLU A 246 -17.05 -9.25 20.61
CA GLU A 246 -17.77 -10.47 20.98
C GLU A 246 -17.27 -11.67 20.17
N ASP A 247 -17.22 -11.56 18.83
CA ASP A 247 -16.74 -12.62 17.91
C ASP A 247 -15.32 -13.12 18.23
N ILE A 248 -14.44 -12.26 18.75
CA ILE A 248 -13.02 -12.57 18.98
C ILE A 248 -12.66 -12.84 20.45
N ALA A 249 -13.51 -12.47 21.41
CA ALA A 249 -13.30 -12.76 22.83
C ALA A 249 -13.30 -14.28 23.08
N ASP A 250 -14.31 -14.99 22.57
CA ASP A 250 -14.43 -16.46 22.63
C ASP A 250 -13.28 -17.20 21.91
N GLN A 251 -12.54 -16.50 21.04
CA GLN A 251 -11.37 -17.02 20.33
C GLN A 251 -10.04 -16.67 21.03
N GLY A 252 -10.08 -16.03 22.21
CA GLY A 252 -8.92 -15.71 23.04
C GLY A 252 -8.20 -14.41 22.66
N SER A 253 -8.89 -13.41 22.09
CA SER A 253 -8.30 -12.09 21.89
C SER A 253 -8.16 -11.29 23.20
N GLY A 254 -7.20 -10.38 23.24
CA GLY A 254 -7.02 -9.40 24.31
C GLY A 254 -7.60 -8.01 24.00
N LEU A 255 -8.19 -7.83 22.81
CA LEU A 255 -8.73 -6.55 22.34
C LEU A 255 -9.86 -6.05 23.25
N THR A 256 -9.87 -4.76 23.58
CA THR A 256 -10.90 -4.15 24.44
C THR A 256 -11.66 -3.01 23.73
N PRO A 257 -12.86 -2.62 24.21
CA PRO A 257 -13.55 -1.42 23.71
C PRO A 257 -12.68 -0.16 23.79
N GLN A 258 -11.84 -0.07 24.82
CA GLN A 258 -10.94 1.07 25.02
C GLN A 258 -9.79 1.10 24.01
N ASP A 259 -9.36 -0.05 23.48
CA ASP A 259 -8.36 -0.12 22.41
C ASP A 259 -8.93 0.41 21.10
N LEU A 260 -10.13 -0.05 20.69
CA LEU A 260 -10.83 0.49 19.52
C LEU A 260 -11.09 1.99 19.67
N ALA A 261 -11.68 2.41 20.78
CA ALA A 261 -12.05 3.82 21.00
C ALA A 261 -10.84 4.78 21.11
N SER A 262 -9.65 4.28 21.47
CA SER A 262 -8.43 5.09 21.51
C SER A 262 -7.54 4.97 20.25
N PHE A 263 -7.95 4.21 19.24
CA PHE A 263 -7.19 4.08 17.99
C PHE A 263 -7.28 5.35 17.14
N GLN A 264 -6.12 5.92 16.82
CA GLN A 264 -5.95 7.08 15.96
C GLN A 264 -4.98 6.78 14.83
N ALA A 265 -5.27 7.28 13.63
CA ALA A 265 -4.30 7.31 12.53
C ALA A 265 -3.26 8.41 12.81
N GLU A 266 -1.99 8.06 12.70
CA GLU A 266 -0.87 8.98 12.81
C GLU A 266 -0.69 9.74 11.49
N VAL A 267 -0.37 11.04 11.53
CA VAL A 267 -0.06 11.81 10.32
C VAL A 267 1.25 12.56 10.47
N VAL A 268 2.18 12.28 9.56
CA VAL A 268 3.59 12.70 9.61
C VAL A 268 4.06 13.19 8.23
N GLU A 269 5.17 13.91 8.17
CA GLU A 269 5.82 14.23 6.89
C GLU A 269 6.52 12.96 6.34
N ALA A 270 6.60 12.85 5.01
CA ALA A 270 7.28 11.73 4.36
C ALA A 270 8.81 11.80 4.55
N LEU A 271 9.48 10.64 4.54
CA LEU A 271 10.92 10.58 4.37
C LEU A 271 11.28 11.03 2.95
N GLU A 272 12.07 12.09 2.85
CA GLU A 272 12.54 12.66 1.59
C GLU A 272 13.98 12.22 1.27
N MET A 273 14.24 11.77 0.04
CA MET A 273 15.58 11.41 -0.43
C MET A 273 15.79 11.81 -1.90
N PRO A 274 16.83 12.59 -2.24
CA PRO A 274 17.22 12.81 -3.63
C PRO A 274 17.63 11.51 -4.34
N LEU A 275 17.21 11.33 -5.59
CA LEU A 275 17.44 10.14 -6.40
C LEU A 275 17.62 10.55 -7.88
N GLY A 276 18.82 11.03 -8.22
CA GLY A 276 19.08 11.69 -9.50
C GLY A 276 18.29 12.99 -9.62
N ASP A 277 17.62 13.18 -10.76
CA ASP A 277 16.73 14.33 -11.03
C ASP A 277 15.36 14.26 -10.31
N TYR A 278 15.12 13.21 -9.51
CA TYR A 278 13.86 12.96 -8.81
C TYR A 278 14.04 13.02 -7.29
N THR A 279 12.94 13.29 -6.59
CA THR A 279 12.87 13.13 -5.13
C THR A 279 12.00 11.92 -4.79
N LEU A 280 12.56 10.96 -4.06
CA LEU A 280 11.84 9.84 -3.49
C LEU A 280 11.20 10.26 -2.17
N TYR A 281 9.87 10.14 -2.10
CA TYR A 281 9.09 10.26 -0.86
C TYR A 281 8.63 8.87 -0.40
N SER A 282 8.77 8.56 0.89
CA SER A 282 8.36 7.26 1.44
C SER A 282 7.91 7.33 2.90
N PRO A 283 7.09 6.37 3.40
CA PRO A 283 6.62 6.40 4.78
C PRO A 283 7.71 6.06 5.81
N PRO A 284 7.78 6.77 6.95
CA PRO A 284 8.75 6.51 8.03
C PRO A 284 8.48 5.20 8.80
N PRO A 285 9.42 4.75 9.66
CA PRO A 285 9.20 3.62 10.58
C PRO A 285 7.90 3.78 11.37
N PRO A 286 7.09 2.72 11.58
CA PRO A 286 7.41 1.29 11.39
C PRO A 286 7.31 0.78 9.93
N ALA A 287 7.03 1.65 8.94
CA ALA A 287 6.97 1.27 7.54
C ALA A 287 8.35 1.04 6.91
N GLY A 288 8.36 0.31 5.79
CA GLY A 288 9.59 -0.07 5.05
C GLY A 288 10.22 1.02 4.18
N GLY A 289 9.78 2.28 4.26
CA GLY A 289 10.23 3.36 3.37
C GLY A 289 11.74 3.60 3.42
N ALA A 290 12.30 3.80 4.62
CA ALA A 290 13.73 4.02 4.82
C ALA A 290 14.63 2.89 4.27
N ILE A 291 14.11 1.65 4.19
CA ILE A 291 14.84 0.51 3.62
C ILE A 291 14.81 0.53 2.09
N LEU A 292 13.70 0.98 1.48
CA LEU A 292 13.65 1.24 0.04
C LEU A 292 14.59 2.40 -0.35
N SER A 293 14.59 3.48 0.43
CA SER A 293 15.54 4.59 0.28
C SER A 293 17.00 4.12 0.34
N LEU A 294 17.38 3.33 1.35
CA LEU A 294 18.73 2.76 1.47
C LEU A 294 19.12 1.92 0.23
N ILE A 295 18.21 1.06 -0.26
CA ILE A 295 18.46 0.23 -1.44
C ILE A 295 18.71 1.11 -2.67
N LEU A 296 17.88 2.13 -2.88
CA LEU A 296 17.98 3.01 -4.05
C LEU A 296 19.21 3.92 -3.99
N ASN A 297 19.58 4.45 -2.81
CA ASN A 297 20.81 5.23 -2.62
C ASN A 297 22.07 4.39 -2.90
N VAL A 298 22.13 3.15 -2.37
CA VAL A 298 23.22 2.21 -2.68
C VAL A 298 23.31 1.92 -4.18
N LEU A 299 22.18 1.72 -4.87
CA LEU A 299 22.15 1.38 -6.30
C LEU A 299 22.45 2.59 -7.22
N GLN A 300 21.99 3.78 -6.86
CA GLN A 300 22.31 5.04 -7.55
C GLN A 300 23.83 5.22 -7.66
N GLY A 301 24.56 4.91 -6.58
CA GLY A 301 26.01 5.03 -6.51
C GLY A 301 26.84 4.09 -7.39
N PHE A 302 26.20 3.27 -8.25
CA PHE A 302 26.85 2.47 -9.31
C PHE A 302 26.62 3.00 -10.73
N ASN A 303 25.83 4.07 -10.91
CA ASN A 303 25.61 4.76 -12.19
C ASN A 303 25.16 3.84 -13.36
N PHE A 304 24.21 2.94 -13.10
CA PHE A 304 23.61 2.09 -14.16
C PHE A 304 22.87 2.94 -15.20
N SER A 305 23.01 2.58 -16.48
CA SER A 305 22.32 3.21 -17.62
C SER A 305 21.56 2.19 -18.47
N SER A 306 20.65 2.64 -19.33
CA SER A 306 19.93 1.79 -20.28
C SER A 306 20.89 0.99 -21.19
N GLU A 307 21.98 1.62 -21.65
CA GLU A 307 22.94 1.07 -22.62
C GLU A 307 23.92 0.08 -21.99
N SER A 308 24.17 0.22 -20.68
CA SER A 308 24.97 -0.74 -19.90
C SER A 308 24.12 -1.95 -19.52
N VAL A 309 22.93 -1.75 -18.96
CA VAL A 309 22.02 -2.84 -18.52
C VAL A 309 21.49 -3.67 -19.70
N ALA A 310 21.37 -3.08 -20.91
CA ALA A 310 21.00 -3.82 -22.13
C ALA A 310 22.05 -4.86 -22.58
N ARG A 311 23.29 -4.80 -22.07
CA ARG A 311 24.34 -5.80 -22.36
C ARG A 311 24.32 -6.89 -21.31
N SER A 312 24.59 -8.14 -21.71
CA SER A 312 24.59 -9.30 -20.81
C SER A 312 25.44 -9.09 -19.55
N GLU A 313 26.64 -8.52 -19.69
CA GLU A 313 27.55 -8.23 -18.57
C GLU A 313 26.97 -7.16 -17.62
N GLY A 314 26.39 -6.09 -18.16
CA GLY A 314 25.79 -5.02 -17.36
C GLY A 314 24.50 -5.45 -16.67
N SER A 315 23.72 -6.32 -17.29
CA SER A 315 22.57 -7.01 -16.69
C SER A 315 23.01 -7.88 -15.50
N VAL A 316 24.02 -8.75 -15.69
CA VAL A 316 24.59 -9.57 -14.60
C VAL A 316 25.15 -8.69 -13.47
N ASN A 317 25.83 -7.60 -13.81
CA ASN A 317 26.36 -6.63 -12.86
C ASN A 317 25.24 -5.94 -12.04
N LEU A 318 24.16 -5.50 -12.69
CA LEU A 318 22.97 -4.96 -12.02
C LEU A 318 22.34 -5.97 -11.07
N TYR A 319 22.07 -7.20 -11.54
CA TYR A 319 21.45 -8.23 -10.70
C TYR A 319 22.35 -8.63 -9.51
N HIS A 320 23.67 -8.69 -9.69
CA HIS A 320 24.60 -8.93 -8.58
C HIS A 320 24.52 -7.85 -7.51
N HIS A 321 24.65 -6.58 -7.89
CA HIS A 321 24.57 -5.47 -6.94
C HIS A 321 23.19 -5.32 -6.31
N LEU A 322 22.10 -5.59 -7.05
CA LEU A 322 20.74 -5.64 -6.51
C LEU A 322 20.60 -6.74 -5.44
N VAL A 323 21.05 -7.96 -5.71
CA VAL A 323 20.95 -9.09 -4.76
C VAL A 323 21.79 -8.83 -3.51
N GLU A 324 23.04 -8.38 -3.65
CA GLU A 324 23.89 -8.07 -2.49
C GLU A 324 23.35 -6.87 -1.69
N THR A 325 22.86 -5.81 -2.36
CA THR A 325 22.21 -4.67 -1.69
C THR A 325 20.96 -5.11 -0.91
N LEU A 326 20.11 -5.96 -1.49
CA LEU A 326 18.93 -6.50 -0.81
C LEU A 326 19.29 -7.35 0.42
N LYS A 327 20.43 -8.06 0.40
CA LYS A 327 20.94 -8.81 1.57
C LYS A 327 21.39 -7.87 2.69
N PHE A 328 22.17 -6.83 2.37
CA PHE A 328 22.58 -5.82 3.37
C PHE A 328 21.38 -5.06 3.94
N ALA A 329 20.46 -4.60 3.08
CA ALA A 329 19.24 -3.87 3.48
C ALA A 329 18.28 -4.77 4.29
N GLY A 330 18.13 -6.04 3.93
CA GLY A 330 17.42 -7.04 4.74
C GLY A 330 17.98 -7.18 6.16
N GLY A 331 19.32 -7.02 6.30
CA GLY A 331 20.03 -6.98 7.57
C GLY A 331 19.85 -5.69 8.40
N GLN A 332 19.22 -4.64 7.86
CA GLN A 332 18.92 -3.40 8.61
C GLN A 332 17.47 -3.31 9.11
N ARG A 333 16.59 -4.24 8.70
CA ARG A 333 15.15 -4.22 9.06
C ARG A 333 14.88 -4.20 10.57
N TRP A 334 15.76 -4.76 11.39
CA TRP A 334 15.66 -4.72 12.85
C TRP A 334 15.66 -3.30 13.45
N ARG A 335 16.08 -2.28 12.68
CA ARG A 335 16.06 -0.88 13.10
C ARG A 335 14.66 -0.24 12.98
N LEU A 336 13.77 -0.79 12.15
CA LEU A 336 12.45 -0.19 11.83
C LEU A 336 11.37 -0.49 12.90
N TRP A 337 11.64 -0.18 14.16
CA TRP A 337 10.61 -0.21 15.20
C TRP A 337 9.66 0.98 15.11
N ASP A 338 8.51 0.89 15.77
CA ASP A 338 7.66 2.05 16.07
C ASP A 338 8.43 3.04 16.97
N PRO A 339 8.63 4.31 16.56
CA PRO A 339 9.34 5.32 17.35
C PRO A 339 8.71 5.59 18.72
N ARG A 340 7.38 5.45 18.85
CA ARG A 340 6.63 5.61 20.12
C ARG A 340 6.97 4.50 21.12
N SER A 341 7.39 3.33 20.63
CA SER A 341 7.78 2.17 21.44
C SER A 341 9.26 2.16 21.82
N HIS A 342 10.11 2.87 21.06
CA HIS A 342 11.56 2.90 21.23
C HIS A 342 12.11 4.30 20.93
N LEU A 343 12.06 5.19 21.92
CA LEU A 343 12.46 6.60 21.75
C LEU A 343 13.95 6.77 21.39
N ASP A 344 14.81 5.79 21.70
CA ASP A 344 16.23 5.79 21.35
C ASP A 344 16.50 5.63 19.83
N ILE A 345 15.45 5.33 19.04
CA ILE A 345 15.53 4.94 17.62
C ILE A 345 15.21 6.12 16.68
N GLN A 346 14.87 7.31 17.20
CA GLN A 346 14.45 8.50 16.43
C GLN A 346 15.31 8.82 15.19
N ASN A 347 16.64 8.69 15.27
CA ASN A 347 17.55 9.04 14.18
C ASN A 347 17.74 7.93 13.11
N VAL A 348 17.16 6.73 13.29
CA VAL A 348 17.38 5.59 12.38
C VAL A 348 17.01 5.90 10.93
N SER A 349 15.97 6.70 10.69
CA SER A 349 15.61 7.12 9.32
C SER A 349 16.74 7.92 8.66
N GLN A 350 17.38 8.82 9.40
CA GLN A 350 18.50 9.62 8.89
C GLN A 350 19.74 8.75 8.62
N ASP A 351 20.03 7.80 9.52
CA ASP A 351 21.06 6.77 9.35
C ASP A 351 20.87 5.91 8.09
N LEU A 352 19.62 5.52 7.79
CA LEU A 352 19.26 4.67 6.65
C LEU A 352 19.21 5.42 5.32
N LEU A 353 18.82 6.70 5.33
CA LEU A 353 18.90 7.57 4.15
C LEU A 353 20.35 8.08 3.91
N GLY A 354 21.19 8.06 4.95
CA GLY A 354 22.53 8.65 4.97
C GLY A 354 23.53 8.03 3.99
N GLU A 355 24.14 8.88 3.17
CA GLU A 355 25.19 8.52 2.20
C GLU A 355 26.39 7.81 2.84
N ALA A 356 26.69 8.03 4.12
CA ALA A 356 27.74 7.31 4.84
C ALA A 356 27.47 5.78 4.90
N LEU A 357 26.22 5.36 5.13
CA LEU A 357 25.84 3.94 5.15
C LEU A 357 25.77 3.37 3.72
N ALA A 358 25.25 4.14 2.77
CA ALA A 358 25.21 3.73 1.37
C ALA A 358 26.62 3.54 0.79
N GLN A 359 27.56 4.44 1.09
CA GLN A 359 28.98 4.27 0.77
C GLN A 359 29.62 3.11 1.52
N HIS A 360 29.29 2.86 2.79
CA HIS A 360 29.81 1.69 3.51
C HIS A 360 29.42 0.38 2.82
N ILE A 361 28.16 0.24 2.40
CA ILE A 361 27.65 -0.94 1.68
C ILE A 361 28.32 -1.07 0.29
N ARG A 362 28.52 0.04 -0.44
CA ARG A 362 29.26 0.04 -1.73
C ARG A 362 30.73 -0.33 -1.57
N ARG A 363 31.43 0.23 -0.57
CA ARG A 363 32.86 -0.01 -0.30
C ARG A 363 33.13 -1.38 0.34
N GLY A 364 32.15 -1.95 1.04
CA GLY A 364 32.18 -3.26 1.70
C GLY A 364 32.16 -4.43 0.71
N ARG A 365 33.14 -4.46 -0.21
CA ARG A 365 33.33 -5.35 -1.36
C ARG A 365 32.24 -6.41 -1.54
N MET A 366 31.26 -6.12 -2.41
CA MET A 366 30.25 -7.10 -2.86
C MET A 366 30.83 -8.31 -3.63
N ALA A 367 32.15 -8.36 -3.84
CA ALA A 367 32.88 -9.54 -4.28
C ALA A 367 33.15 -10.57 -3.17
N ALA A 368 33.13 -10.16 -1.89
CA ALA A 368 33.21 -11.08 -0.76
C ALA A 368 31.82 -11.59 -0.41
N ARG A 369 31.51 -12.85 -0.80
CA ARG A 369 30.22 -13.53 -0.53
C ARG A 369 29.78 -13.27 0.91
N TRP A 370 28.78 -12.38 1.11
CA TRP A 370 28.31 -12.00 2.44
C TRP A 370 27.96 -13.23 3.27
N ARG A 371 28.72 -13.45 4.34
CA ARG A 371 28.34 -14.37 5.41
C ARG A 371 27.43 -13.61 6.36
N PRO A 372 26.29 -14.17 6.79
CA PRO A 372 25.53 -13.55 7.88
C PRO A 372 26.41 -13.44 9.12
N PRO A 373 26.24 -12.40 9.95
CA PRO A 373 26.86 -12.37 11.27
C PRO A 373 26.45 -13.62 12.06
N ALA A 374 27.35 -14.09 12.93
CA ALA A 374 27.12 -15.28 13.74
C ALA A 374 25.83 -15.16 14.59
N PRO A 375 25.18 -16.26 14.98
CA PRO A 375 23.86 -16.21 15.62
C PRO A 375 23.77 -15.42 16.94
N SER A 376 24.89 -15.08 17.56
CA SER A 376 25.00 -14.41 18.86
C SER A 376 24.41 -13.01 18.93
N THR A 377 24.10 -12.35 17.81
CA THR A 377 23.56 -10.97 17.79
C THR A 377 22.18 -10.84 17.15
N ARG A 378 21.43 -11.95 16.98
CA ARG A 378 20.00 -11.89 16.62
C ARG A 378 19.12 -12.10 17.85
N PRO A 379 18.32 -11.10 18.28
CA PRO A 379 17.25 -11.32 19.25
C PRO A 379 16.27 -12.37 18.70
N SER A 380 16.20 -13.53 19.35
CA SER A 380 15.73 -14.79 18.75
C SER A 380 14.20 -14.90 18.56
N GLY A 381 13.45 -13.83 18.81
CA GLY A 381 12.00 -13.71 18.59
C GLY A 381 11.61 -12.69 17.52
N GLN A 382 12.58 -12.13 16.79
CA GLN A 382 12.36 -11.33 15.58
C GLN A 382 11.70 -12.10 14.42
N CYS A 383 11.43 -13.41 14.59
CA CYS A 383 10.76 -14.24 13.59
C CYS A 383 9.37 -13.68 13.21
N CYS A 384 8.60 -13.17 14.19
CA CYS A 384 7.28 -12.60 13.89
C CYS A 384 7.35 -11.22 13.28
N THR A 385 8.25 -10.33 13.70
CA THR A 385 8.38 -9.05 12.97
C THR A 385 8.77 -9.32 11.52
N HIS A 386 9.80 -10.11 11.24
CA HIS A 386 10.24 -10.37 9.87
C HIS A 386 9.25 -11.14 8.97
N ARG A 387 8.21 -11.79 9.50
CA ARG A 387 7.26 -12.61 8.71
C ARG A 387 5.77 -12.30 8.92
N ALA A 388 5.37 -11.53 9.93
CA ALA A 388 3.98 -11.17 10.14
C ALA A 388 3.51 -10.19 9.06
N ARG A 389 2.94 -10.75 7.99
CA ARG A 389 1.94 -10.04 7.18
C ARG A 389 0.63 -9.91 7.99
N ALA A 390 0.68 -9.13 9.07
CA ALA A 390 -0.53 -8.46 9.53
C ALA A 390 -1.01 -7.56 8.37
N SER A 391 -2.33 -7.48 8.17
CA SER A 391 -3.00 -7.05 6.94
C SER A 391 -2.83 -5.56 6.63
N SER A 392 -1.62 -5.14 6.29
CA SER A 392 -1.34 -3.77 5.84
C SER A 392 -1.80 -3.58 4.40
N SER A 393 -2.85 -2.79 4.19
CA SER A 393 -3.16 -2.24 2.88
C SER A 393 -2.08 -1.24 2.47
N THR A 394 -1.21 -1.68 1.56
CA THR A 394 -0.35 -0.79 0.76
C THR A 394 -0.20 -1.34 -0.65
N THR A 395 -1.34 -1.60 -1.29
CA THR A 395 -1.45 -1.55 -2.75
C THR A 395 -1.04 -0.15 -3.21
N SER A 396 -0.15 -0.05 -4.21
CA SER A 396 0.37 1.24 -4.72
C SER A 396 -0.66 2.01 -5.54
N PHE A 397 -1.64 2.61 -4.88
CA PHE A 397 -2.72 3.38 -5.50
C PHE A 397 -2.26 4.76 -5.99
N TRP A 398 -2.04 4.86 -7.31
CA TRP A 398 -1.87 6.13 -8.01
C TRP A 398 -3.24 6.65 -8.47
N THR A 399 -3.63 7.85 -8.05
CA THR A 399 -4.93 8.50 -8.32
C THR A 399 -4.77 10.00 -8.53
N TYR A 400 -5.65 10.63 -9.33
CA TYR A 400 -5.55 12.07 -9.69
C TYR A 400 -6.87 12.61 -10.32
N ALA A 401 -7.64 13.52 -9.66
CA ALA A 401 -8.74 14.37 -10.21
C ALA A 401 -9.33 15.35 -9.13
N GLY A 402 -10.57 15.89 -9.29
CA GLY A 402 -11.36 16.50 -8.19
C GLY A 402 -12.59 17.40 -8.52
N GLY A 403 -13.59 17.52 -7.60
CA GLY A 403 -14.71 18.52 -7.63
C GLY A 403 -16.03 18.40 -6.77
N ALA A 404 -16.40 17.30 -6.07
CA ALA A 404 -17.51 17.16 -5.06
C ALA A 404 -18.94 16.63 -5.54
N PRO A 405 -20.09 16.72 -4.76
CA PRO A 405 -20.79 15.61 -4.04
C PRO A 405 -22.29 15.35 -4.46
N ARG A 406 -23.26 14.66 -3.78
CA ARG A 406 -23.47 14.15 -2.37
C ARG A 406 -24.57 13.03 -2.20
N ALA A 407 -24.46 12.05 -1.26
CA ALA A 407 -25.49 11.04 -0.85
C ALA A 407 -25.15 10.22 0.47
N PRO A 408 -26.13 9.52 1.13
CA PRO A 408 -26.04 8.21 1.86
C PRO A 408 -27.21 7.23 1.47
N LYS A 409 -27.70 6.10 2.08
CA LYS A 409 -27.76 5.30 3.38
C LYS A 409 -28.22 3.82 3.02
N SER A 410 -28.40 2.71 3.80
CA SER A 410 -28.10 2.14 5.17
C SER A 410 -28.74 0.70 5.35
N PRO A 411 -28.52 -0.20 6.36
CA PRO A 411 -27.34 -0.58 7.22
C PRO A 411 -26.94 -2.13 7.25
N PRO A 412 -27.10 -3.04 8.28
CA PRO A 412 -26.13 -4.11 8.78
C PRO A 412 -26.51 -5.62 8.54
N ASN A 413 -25.75 -6.73 8.76
CA ASN A 413 -24.34 -7.18 9.11
C ASN A 413 -24.20 -8.73 8.79
N PRO A 414 -23.21 -9.61 9.19
CA PRO A 414 -21.96 -9.55 10.03
C PRO A 414 -20.68 -10.16 9.34
N VAL A 415 -19.75 -10.89 10.02
CA VAL A 415 -18.36 -11.26 9.55
C VAL A 415 -17.78 -12.62 10.11
N SER A 416 -16.51 -13.03 9.81
CA SER A 416 -15.72 -14.20 10.36
C SER A 416 -14.15 -14.14 10.13
N LEU A 417 -13.31 -15.00 10.79
CA LEU A 417 -11.79 -15.08 10.82
C LEU A 417 -11.19 -16.53 11.03
N ARG A 418 -9.86 -16.88 10.85
CA ARG A 418 -9.13 -18.14 11.40
C ARG A 418 -7.59 -18.48 11.13
N THR A 419 -7.14 -19.77 11.33
CA THR A 419 -5.82 -20.34 11.82
C THR A 419 -5.37 -21.71 11.16
N PRO A 420 -4.30 -22.55 11.49
CA PRO A 420 -3.05 -22.56 12.37
C PRO A 420 -1.66 -22.85 11.59
N LEU A 421 -0.46 -23.47 11.91
CA LEU A 421 0.41 -24.24 12.93
C LEU A 421 1.93 -24.24 12.43
N VAL A 422 3.12 -24.49 13.09
CA VAL A 422 3.71 -24.61 14.48
C VAL A 422 5.32 -24.71 14.58
N ARG A 423 5.96 -24.44 15.76
CA ARG A 423 7.41 -24.52 16.29
C ARG A 423 8.48 -23.41 15.94
N ARG A 424 9.50 -23.03 16.78
CA ARG A 424 9.61 -22.46 18.19
C ARG A 424 10.90 -21.58 18.46
N GLY A 425 10.80 -20.30 18.94
CA GLY A 425 11.95 -19.39 19.32
C GLY A 425 11.61 -18.18 20.24
N LYS A 426 12.59 -17.37 20.76
CA LYS A 426 12.40 -16.39 21.90
C LYS A 426 13.12 -15.01 21.78
N VAL A 427 12.50 -13.92 22.25
CA VAL A 427 12.98 -12.49 22.30
C VAL A 427 12.60 -11.58 21.11
N GLY A 428 11.41 -11.00 21.22
CA GLY A 428 11.09 -9.63 20.83
C GLY A 428 10.26 -8.99 21.96
N ARG A 429 10.00 -7.68 21.94
CA ARG A 429 9.11 -7.02 22.92
C ARG A 429 7.87 -6.47 22.22
N LEU A 430 6.69 -6.89 22.67
CA LEU A 430 5.44 -6.18 22.42
C LEU A 430 5.36 -4.98 23.36
N VAL A 431 4.82 -3.87 22.88
CA VAL A 431 4.60 -2.66 23.66
C VAL A 431 3.13 -2.25 23.46
N PRO A 432 2.34 -2.04 24.54
CA PRO A 432 0.96 -1.58 24.43
C PRO A 432 0.82 -0.38 23.51
N ARG A 433 -0.14 -0.42 22.58
CA ARG A 433 -0.43 0.63 21.57
C ARG A 433 0.69 0.94 20.58
N GLY A 434 1.81 0.21 20.62
CA GLY A 434 2.83 0.24 19.57
C GLY A 434 2.39 -0.53 18.32
N SER A 435 2.81 -0.09 17.14
CA SER A 435 2.51 -0.74 15.85
C SER A 435 3.60 -1.73 15.44
N PRO A 436 3.27 -2.94 14.96
CA PRO A 436 4.24 -3.85 14.39
C PRO A 436 4.88 -3.30 13.11
N TRP A 437 6.17 -3.64 12.91
CA TRP A 437 6.88 -3.41 11.65
C TRP A 437 6.11 -3.95 10.42
N ALA A 438 6.32 -3.32 9.26
CA ALA A 438 5.72 -3.76 8.00
C ALA A 438 6.72 -3.72 6.82
N SER A 439 6.47 -4.58 5.82
CA SER A 439 7.02 -4.44 4.45
C SER A 439 5.93 -4.02 3.46
N PRO A 440 5.42 -2.78 3.53
CA PRO A 440 4.40 -2.29 2.60
C PRO A 440 4.96 -2.09 1.18
N SER A 441 6.26 -1.83 1.05
CA SER A 441 6.94 -1.43 -0.19
C SER A 441 7.31 -2.58 -1.15
N SER A 442 6.75 -3.78 -0.99
CA SER A 442 7.09 -4.94 -1.83
C SER A 442 5.91 -5.43 -2.67
N HIS A 443 5.77 -4.90 -3.89
CA HIS A 443 4.92 -5.44 -4.95
C HIS A 443 5.76 -5.64 -6.23
N SER A 444 5.78 -6.87 -6.76
CA SER A 444 6.45 -7.22 -8.02
C SER A 444 5.42 -7.61 -9.07
N GLY A 445 4.99 -6.65 -9.89
CA GLY A 445 4.08 -6.92 -11.02
C GLY A 445 4.79 -7.69 -12.13
N GLU A 446 4.26 -8.86 -12.52
CA GLU A 446 4.80 -9.66 -13.62
C GLU A 446 4.43 -9.02 -14.98
N TRP A 447 5.29 -8.14 -15.50
CA TRP A 447 5.13 -7.50 -16.82
C TRP A 447 5.34 -8.50 -17.97
N ARG A 448 4.34 -9.35 -18.21
CA ARG A 448 4.35 -10.33 -19.30
C ARG A 448 4.16 -9.64 -20.66
N HIS A 449 5.27 -9.19 -21.27
CA HIS A 449 5.32 -8.70 -22.64
C HIS A 449 4.79 -9.75 -23.64
N ARG A 450 3.50 -9.68 -23.99
CA ARG A 450 2.94 -10.42 -25.12
C ARG A 450 3.46 -9.79 -26.42
N ARG A 451 4.61 -10.27 -26.91
CA ARG A 451 5.10 -9.93 -28.26
C ARG A 451 4.00 -10.22 -29.27
N ARG A 452 3.59 -9.24 -30.07
CA ARG A 452 2.78 -9.48 -31.27
C ARG A 452 3.70 -10.06 -32.34
N GLY A 453 3.90 -11.37 -32.31
CA GLY A 453 4.38 -12.09 -33.49
C GLY A 453 3.26 -12.09 -34.53
N GLY A 454 3.45 -11.41 -35.65
CA GLY A 454 2.58 -11.53 -36.81
C GLY A 454 2.90 -12.83 -37.55
N LEU A 455 1.88 -13.64 -37.80
CA LEU A 455 1.91 -14.68 -38.82
C LEU A 455 0.60 -14.59 -39.60
N GLU A 456 0.73 -14.28 -40.88
CA GLU A 456 -0.36 -14.31 -41.85
C GLU A 456 -0.42 -15.69 -42.51
N GLY A 457 -1.63 -16.10 -42.91
CA GLY A 457 -1.83 -16.96 -44.08
C GLY A 457 -1.68 -18.48 -43.91
N ALA A 458 -2.66 -19.19 -44.48
CA ALA A 458 -2.71 -20.63 -44.75
C ALA A 458 -2.67 -21.60 -43.54
N GLY A 459 -3.42 -22.70 -43.55
CA GLY A 459 -4.45 -23.08 -44.53
C GLY A 459 -5.09 -24.44 -44.23
N TRP A 460 -6.42 -24.48 -44.38
CA TRP A 460 -7.32 -25.65 -44.45
C TRP A 460 -6.67 -27.04 -44.58
N LYS A 461 -6.71 -27.83 -43.50
CA LYS A 461 -7.52 -29.07 -43.43
C LYS A 461 -7.69 -29.57 -42.00
#